data_AF-A0A2L0NDL9-F1
#
_entry.id   AF-A0A2L0NDL9-F1
#
_cell.length_a   1.000
_cell.length_b   1.000
_cell.length_c   1.000
_cell.angle_alpha   90.00
_cell.angle_beta   90.00
_cell.angle_gamma   90.00
#
_symmetry.space_group_name_H-M   'P 1'
#
loop_
_entity.id
_entity.type
_entity.pdbx_description
1 polymer ?
#
loop_
_entity_poly.entity_id
_entity_poly.type
_entity_poly.pdbx_seq_one_letter_code
_entity_poly.pdbx_strand_id
1 'polypeptide(L)' 'MLSAGRLVVKLPRTRVDELVASGDGERFDAGRGRPMREWLALDPGSPLPWSRLAREAYAFVHG' A
#
# COMPACT_ATOMS: atom_id res chain seq x y z
N MET A 1 -3.01 7.28 -3.40
CA MET A 1 -3.25 8.58 -2.73
C MET A 1 -2.10 8.90 -1.78
N LEU A 2 -1.93 10.15 -1.35
CA LEU A 2 -0.99 10.49 -0.27
C LEU A 2 -1.77 10.72 1.03
N SER A 3 -1.27 10.19 2.16
CA SER A 3 -1.84 10.39 3.49
C SER A 3 -0.73 10.50 4.52
N ALA A 4 -0.72 11.58 5.32
CA ALA A 4 0.33 11.86 6.30
C ALA A 4 1.77 11.69 5.75
N GLY A 5 2.01 12.15 4.52
CA GLY A 5 3.31 12.06 3.84
C GLY A 5 3.65 10.70 3.23
N ARG A 6 2.78 9.69 3.38
CA ARG A 6 2.99 8.32 2.89
C ARG A 6 2.20 8.04 1.63
N LEU A 7 2.75 7.22 0.74
CA LEU A 7 2.01 6.68 -0.40
C LEU A 7 1.07 5.58 0.09
N VAL A 8 -0.22 5.76 -0.14
CA VAL A 8 -1.24 4.77 0.18
C VAL A 8 -1.84 4.21 -1.10
N VAL A 9 -1.75 2.90 -1.29
CA VAL A 9 -2.22 2.16 -2.47
C VAL A 9 -3.11 0.99 -2.08
N LYS A 10 -4.11 0.69 -2.92
CA LYS A 10 -4.96 -0.47 -2.78
C LYS A 10 -4.42 -1.60 -3.66
N LEU A 11 -4.05 -2.72 -3.08
CA LEU A 11 -3.45 -3.88 -3.75
C LEU A 11 -4.19 -5.17 -3.34
N PRO A 12 -4.09 -6.26 -4.12
CA PRO A 12 -4.58 -7.56 -3.67
C PRO A 12 -4.02 -7.89 -2.28
N ARG A 13 -4.84 -8.50 -1.42
CA ARG A 13 -4.44 -8.85 -0.05
C ARG A 13 -3.10 -9.59 -0.01
N THR A 14 -2.91 -10.60 -0.87
CA THR A 14 -1.67 -11.38 -0.94
C THR A 14 -0.45 -10.49 -1.17
N ARG A 15 -0.58 -9.49 -2.05
CA ARG A 15 0.48 -8.53 -2.34
C ARG A 15 0.78 -7.60 -1.16
N VAL A 16 -0.26 -7.17 -0.43
CA VAL A 16 -0.08 -6.42 0.82
C VAL A 16 0.65 -7.28 1.85
N ASP A 17 0.26 -8.55 1.98
CA ASP A 17 0.87 -9.49 2.94
C ASP A 17 2.37 -9.68 2.64
N GLU A 18 2.75 -9.83 1.37
CA GLU A 18 4.16 -9.90 0.91
C GLU A 18 4.96 -8.64 1.24
N LEU A 19 4.41 -7.46 0.93
CA LEU A 19 5.09 -6.18 1.13
C LEU A 19 5.24 -5.84 2.63
N VAL A 20 4.27 -6.24 3.45
CA VAL A 20 4.38 -6.13 4.91
C VAL A 20 5.42 -7.11 5.45
N ALA A 21 5.43 -8.36 4.98
CA ALA A 21 6.38 -9.38 5.43
C ALA A 21 7.84 -9.04 5.07
N SER A 22 8.05 -8.33 3.97
CA SER A 22 9.38 -7.85 3.54
C SER A 22 9.81 -6.53 4.21
N GLY A 23 8.93 -5.88 4.96
CA GLY A 23 9.22 -4.59 5.61
C GLY A 23 9.14 -3.38 4.65
N ASP A 24 8.60 -3.57 3.46
CA ASP A 24 8.47 -2.53 2.43
C ASP A 24 7.33 -1.53 2.72
N GLY A 25 6.47 -1.83 3.69
CA GLY A 25 5.40 -0.96 4.15
C GLY A 25 4.54 -1.59 5.24
N GLU A 26 3.47 -0.91 5.61
CA GLU A 26 2.51 -1.39 6.62
C GLU A 26 1.08 -1.31 6.10
N ARG A 27 0.18 -2.08 6.71
CA ARG A 27 -1.24 -1.96 6.37
C ARG A 27 -1.75 -0.58 6.77
N PHE A 28 -2.43 0.07 5.85
CA PHE A 28 -3.01 1.39 6.09
C PHE A 28 -4.21 1.30 7.05
N ASP A 29 -4.20 2.15 8.08
CA ASP A 29 -5.32 2.41 8.96
C ASP A 29 -5.91 3.80 8.64
N ALA A 30 -7.21 3.83 8.29
CA ALA A 30 -7.92 5.07 7.96
C ALA A 30 -8.39 5.85 9.20
N GLY A 31 -7.66 5.78 10.32
CA GLY A 31 -8.01 6.40 11.60
C GLY A 31 -9.13 5.69 12.37
N ARG A 32 -9.37 4.40 12.09
CA ARG A 32 -10.45 3.60 12.71
C ARG A 32 -9.94 2.50 13.64
N GLY A 33 -8.64 2.41 13.87
CA GLY A 33 -8.02 1.43 14.76
C GLY A 33 -8.10 -0.01 14.24
N ARG A 34 -8.41 -0.18 12.96
CA ARG A 34 -8.41 -1.47 12.27
C ARG A 34 -7.79 -1.31 10.88
N PRO A 35 -6.54 -1.77 10.69
CA PRO A 35 -5.88 -1.72 9.40
C PRO A 35 -6.64 -2.49 8.32
N MET A 36 -6.70 -1.94 7.12
CA MET A 36 -7.42 -2.54 6.00
C MET A 36 -6.53 -3.59 5.32
N ARG A 37 -7.11 -4.74 4.96
CA ARG A 37 -6.35 -5.90 4.44
C ARG A 37 -5.76 -5.68 3.05
N GLU A 38 -6.34 -4.79 2.26
CA GLU A 38 -5.97 -4.54 0.86
C GLU A 38 -5.31 -3.18 0.67
N TRP A 39 -4.96 -2.47 1.75
CA TRP A 39 -4.37 -1.15 1.66
C TRP A 39 -3.01 -1.15 2.31
N LEU A 40 -2.03 -0.65 1.57
CA LEU A 40 -0.64 -0.53 2.00
C LEU A 40 -0.27 0.95 2.07
N ALA A 41 0.41 1.34 3.15
CA ALA A 41 1.07 2.62 3.31
C ALA A 41 2.59 2.43 3.23
N LEU A 42 3.24 3.21 2.37
CA LEU A 42 4.70 3.19 2.16
C LEU A 42 5.31 4.54 2.51
N ASP A 43 6.49 4.50 3.13
CA ASP A 43 7.27 5.69 3.46
C ASP A 43 7.78 6.41 2.19
N PRO A 44 7.88 7.76 2.18
CA PRO A 44 8.54 8.53 1.11
C PRO A 44 9.97 8.08 0.80
N GLY A 45 10.70 7.54 1.77
CA GLY A 45 12.03 6.96 1.59
C GLY A 45 12.04 5.51 1.11
N SER A 46 10.87 4.91 0.82
CA SER A 46 10.79 3.53 0.34
C SER A 46 11.61 3.36 -0.96
N PRO A 47 12.46 2.32 -1.05
CA PRO A 47 13.22 2.05 -2.27
C PRO A 47 12.33 1.50 -3.38
N LEU A 48 11.07 1.12 -3.08
CA LEU A 48 10.15 0.61 -4.07
C LEU A 48 9.71 1.72 -5.04
N PRO A 49 9.68 1.43 -6.36
CA PRO A 49 9.21 2.40 -7.34
C PRO A 49 7.70 2.66 -7.15
N TRP A 50 7.36 3.86 -6.68
CA TRP A 50 5.98 4.29 -6.44
C TRP A 50 5.09 4.17 -7.69
N SER A 51 5.63 4.45 -8.87
CA SER A 51 4.91 4.32 -10.14
C SER A 51 4.49 2.88 -10.45
N ARG A 52 5.32 1.90 -10.08
CA ARG A 52 5.01 0.48 -10.23
C ARG A 52 3.83 0.09 -9.35
N LEU A 53 3.89 0.45 -8.07
CA LEU A 53 2.82 0.15 -7.10
C LEU A 53 1.52 0.86 -7.47
N ALA A 54 1.59 2.10 -7.98
CA ALA A 54 0.43 2.83 -8.49
C ALA A 54 -0.22 2.11 -9.68
N ARG A 55 0.58 1.56 -10.60
CA ARG A 55 0.07 0.78 -11.74
C ARG A 55 -0.54 -0.55 -11.30
N GLU A 56 0.08 -1.26 -10.36
CA GLU A 56 -0.49 -2.47 -9.75
C GLU A 56 -1.85 -2.17 -9.10
N ALA A 57 -1.94 -1.06 -8.36
CA ALA A 57 -3.19 -0.62 -7.74
C ALA A 57 -4.27 -0.25 -8.79
N TYR A 58 -3.87 0.46 -9.84
CA TYR A 58 -4.78 0.80 -10.95
C TYR A 58 -5.34 -0.47 -11.61
N ALA A 59 -4.48 -1.44 -11.92
CA ALA A 59 -4.91 -2.72 -12.50
C ALA A 59 -5.86 -3.48 -11.56
N PHE A 60 -5.57 -3.50 -10.26
CA PHE A 60 -6.40 -4.21 -9.28
C PHE A 60 -7.82 -3.62 -9.13
N VAL A 61 -7.99 -2.30 -9.23
CA VAL A 61 -9.32 -1.68 -9.07
C VAL A 61 -10.14 -1.64 -10.36
N HIS A 62 -9.53 -1.95 -11.51
CA HIS A 62 -10.19 -2.00 -12.82
C HIS A 62 -10.36 -3.43 -13.37
N GLY A 63 -9.87 -4.45 -12.66
CA GLY A 63 -10.14 -5.86 -12.92
C GLY A 63 -11.20 -6.40 -11.98
#